data_AF-A0A224XQ39-F1
#
_entry.id   AF-A0A224XQ39-F1
#
_cell.length_a   1.000
_cell.length_b   1.000
_cell.length_c   1.000
_cell.angle_alpha   90.00
_cell.angle_beta   90.00
_cell.angle_gamma   90.00
#
_symmetry.space_group_name_H-M   'P 1'
#
loop_
_entity.id
_entity.type
_entity.pdbx_description
1 polymer ?
#
loop_
_entity_poly.entity_id
_entity_poly.type
_entity_poly.pdbx_seq_one_letter_code
_entity_poly.pdbx_strand_id
1 'polypeptide(L)'
;MEMAAIFGVIWALSVLCFIYSDVLSIPAFVSPLALMLIMVAFLFNPTKTLRHEARFWALRILGRIITSPCFYVGFADFWLADQLTSLVPAMVDLVYFVCYYIKIDNWDKAM
;
A
#
# COMPACT_ATOMS: atom_id res chain seq x y z
N MET A 1 -12.58 10.22 -6.41
CA MET A 1 -12.70 10.55 -4.98
C MET A 1 -13.23 9.36 -4.19
N GLU A 2 -14.33 8.73 -4.62
CA GLU A 2 -14.88 7.48 -4.02
C GLU A 2 -13.84 6.45 -3.55
N MET A 3 -12.93 6.00 -4.41
CA MET A 3 -11.92 4.99 -4.04
C MET A 3 -10.95 5.46 -2.96
N ALA A 4 -10.54 6.73 -3.02
CA ALA A 4 -9.66 7.31 -2.01
C ALA A 4 -10.38 7.44 -0.66
N ALA A 5 -11.67 7.78 -0.67
CA ALA A 5 -12.49 7.82 0.54
C ALA A 5 -12.64 6.42 1.17
N ILE A 6 -12.91 5.39 0.37
CA ILE A 6 -12.99 4.00 0.85
C ILE A 6 -11.67 3.58 1.51
N PHE A 7 -10.52 3.83 0.88
CA PHE A 7 -9.23 3.51 1.47
C PHE A 7 -8.92 4.33 2.72
N GLY A 8 -9.32 5.61 2.76
CA GLY A 8 -9.21 6.43 3.96
C GLY A 8 -10.01 5.87 5.13
N VAL A 9 -11.23 5.37 4.89
CA VAL A 9 -12.05 4.72 5.93
C VAL A 9 -11.40 3.42 6.40
N ILE A 10 -10.93 2.56 5.49
CA ILE A 10 -10.27 1.30 5.86
C ILE A 10 -8.99 1.57 6.67
N TRP A 11 -8.21 2.57 6.27
CA TRP A 11 -7.02 3.01 7.01
C TRP A 11 -7.37 3.50 8.41
N ALA A 12 -8.39 4.36 8.54
CA ALA A 12 -8.83 4.88 9.84
C ALA A 12 -9.33 3.75 10.76
N LEU A 13 -10.06 2.77 10.22
CA LEU A 13 -10.46 1.57 10.96
C LEU A 13 -9.25 0.76 11.43
N SER A 14 -8.23 0.59 10.59
CA SER A 14 -7.01 -0.12 10.97
C SER A 14 -6.28 0.59 12.12
N VAL A 15 -6.19 1.92 12.08
CA VAL A 15 -5.61 2.73 13.18
C VAL A 15 -6.43 2.58 14.46
N LEU A 16 -7.75 2.63 14.38
CA LEU A 16 -8.62 2.41 15.54
C LEU A 16 -8.43 1.00 16.14
N CYS A 17 -8.35 -0.04 15.30
CA CYS A 17 -8.07 -1.41 15.76
C CYS A 17 -6.70 -1.53 16.43
N PHE A 18 -5.68 -0.79 15.95
CA PHE A 18 -4.36 -0.76 16.56
C PHE A 18 -4.40 -0.10 17.95
N ILE A 19 -5.04 1.08 18.05
CA ILE A 19 -5.16 1.84 19.31
C ILE A 19 -5.96 1.08 20.37
N TYR A 20 -7.04 0.40 19.98
CA TYR A 20 -7.91 -0.37 20.89
C TYR A 20 -7.59 -1.86 20.94
N SER A 21 -6.39 -2.26 20.53
CA SER A 21 -5.96 -3.67 20.45
C SER A 21 -6.07 -4.40 21.79
N ASP A 22 -5.68 -3.74 22.89
CA ASP A 22 -5.80 -4.28 24.25
C ASP A 22 -7.26 -4.61 24.64
N VAL A 23 -8.21 -3.75 24.27
CA VAL A 23 -9.64 -3.93 24.59
C VAL A 23 -10.25 -5.02 23.71
N LEU A 24 -9.83 -5.10 22.45
CA LEU A 24 -10.30 -6.13 21.51
C LEU A 24 -9.63 -7.49 21.72
N SER A 25 -8.58 -7.57 22.55
CA SER A 25 -7.75 -8.78 22.72
C SER A 25 -7.20 -9.30 21.39
N ILE A 26 -6.85 -8.39 20.47
CA ILE A 26 -6.25 -8.71 19.17
C ILE A 26 -4.79 -8.24 19.19
N PRO A 27 -3.84 -9.03 18.66
CA PRO A 27 -2.44 -8.60 18.57
C PRO A 27 -2.31 -7.29 17.77
N ALA A 28 -1.74 -6.25 18.36
CA ALA A 28 -1.78 -4.89 17.82
C ALA A 28 -1.22 -4.81 16.39
N PHE A 29 -0.10 -5.48 16.13
CA PHE A 29 0.60 -5.42 14.84
C PHE A 29 -0.09 -6.22 13.72
N VAL A 30 -1.10 -7.04 14.02
CA VAL A 30 -1.86 -7.75 12.98
C VAL A 30 -2.70 -6.78 12.15
N SER A 31 -3.27 -5.73 12.76
CA SER A 31 -4.10 -4.75 12.06
C SER A 31 -3.36 -4.01 10.92
N PRO A 32 -2.23 -3.35 11.17
CA PRO A 32 -1.48 -2.66 10.11
C PRO A 32 -0.93 -3.63 9.04
N LEU A 33 -0.56 -4.86 9.40
CA LEU A 33 -0.18 -5.89 8.44
C LEU A 33 -1.36 -6.29 7.54
N ALA A 34 -2.52 -6.54 8.13
CA ALA A 34 -3.73 -6.91 7.40
C ALA A 34 -4.15 -5.80 6.43
N LEU A 35 -4.08 -4.53 6.84
CA LEU A 35 -4.33 -3.38 5.96
C LEU A 35 -3.43 -3.42 4.73
N MET A 36 -2.11 -3.57 4.93
CA MET A 36 -1.15 -3.63 3.83
C MET A 36 -1.41 -4.80 2.88
N LEU A 37 -1.70 -5.99 3.43
CA LEU A 37 -2.05 -7.16 2.63
C LEU A 37 -3.33 -6.94 1.82
N ILE A 38 -4.36 -6.32 2.41
CA ILE A 38 -5.61 -5.99 1.69
C ILE A 38 -5.34 -4.99 0.56
N MET A 39 -4.52 -3.97 0.78
CA MET A 39 -4.17 -2.99 -0.26
C MET A 39 -3.42 -3.65 -1.43
N VAL A 40 -2.44 -4.50 -1.12
CA VAL A 40 -1.68 -5.25 -2.14
C VAL A 40 -2.58 -6.23 -2.88
N ALA A 41 -3.38 -7.01 -2.15
CA ALA A 41 -4.33 -7.95 -2.75
C ALA A 41 -5.32 -7.23 -3.66
N PHE A 42 -5.86 -6.08 -3.23
CA PHE A 42 -6.74 -5.25 -4.05
C PHE A 42 -6.05 -4.77 -5.33
N LEU A 43 -4.81 -4.31 -5.26
CA LEU A 43 -4.08 -3.81 -6.42
C LEU A 43 -3.87 -4.90 -7.48
N PHE A 44 -3.49 -6.11 -7.05
CA PHE A 44 -3.21 -7.24 -7.95
C PHE A 44 -4.44 -8.11 -8.27
N ASN A 45 -5.58 -7.87 -7.63
CA ASN A 45 -6.78 -8.68 -7.81
C ASN A 45 -7.24 -8.69 -9.29
N PRO A 46 -7.23 -9.86 -9.96
CA PRO A 46 -7.56 -9.99 -11.39
C PRO A 46 -9.07 -9.90 -11.68
N THR A 47 -9.93 -9.92 -10.66
CA THR A 47 -11.37 -9.77 -10.87
C THR A 47 -11.71 -8.36 -11.38
N LYS A 48 -12.78 -8.26 -12.18
CA LYS A 48 -13.32 -6.99 -12.70
C LYS A 48 -14.07 -6.15 -11.64
N THR A 49 -13.51 -6.08 -10.45
CA THR A 49 -13.99 -5.25 -9.35
C THR A 49 -13.37 -3.85 -9.44
N LEU A 50 -14.07 -2.82 -8.96
CA LEU A 50 -13.57 -1.45 -8.72
C LEU A 50 -12.47 -0.94 -9.68
N ARG A 51 -12.88 -0.30 -10.79
CA ARG A 51 -12.02 0.34 -11.80
C ARG A 51 -10.80 -0.52 -12.23
N HIS A 52 -11.07 -1.77 -12.63
CA HIS A 52 -10.06 -2.74 -13.05
C HIS A 52 -9.07 -2.21 -14.11
N GLU A 53 -9.57 -1.61 -15.19
CA GLU A 53 -8.73 -1.05 -16.27
C GLU A 53 -7.70 -0.04 -15.74
N ALA A 54 -8.12 0.84 -14.82
CA ALA A 54 -7.22 1.84 -14.23
C ALA A 54 -6.13 1.21 -13.35
N ARG A 55 -6.44 0.12 -12.63
CA ARG A 55 -5.46 -0.60 -11.80
C ARG A 55 -4.37 -1.25 -12.64
N PHE A 56 -4.76 -2.01 -13.67
CA PHE A 56 -3.80 -2.67 -14.55
C PHE A 56 -3.06 -1.68 -15.44
N TRP A 57 -3.70 -0.57 -15.82
CA TRP A 57 -3.00 0.55 -16.45
C TRP A 57 -1.92 1.13 -15.52
N ALA A 58 -2.24 1.41 -14.25
CA ALA A 58 -1.27 1.92 -13.29
C ALA A 58 -0.11 0.94 -13.06
N LEU A 59 -0.39 -0.35 -12.88
CA LEU A 59 0.62 -1.40 -12.76
C LEU A 59 1.53 -1.47 -13.99
N ARG A 60 0.97 -1.34 -15.19
CA ARG A 60 1.74 -1.32 -16.45
C ARG A 60 2.67 -0.12 -16.52
N ILE A 61 2.19 1.09 -16.18
CA ILE A 61 3.03 2.30 -16.19
C ILE A 61 4.12 2.21 -15.12
N LEU A 62 3.80 1.75 -13.90
CA LEU A 62 4.79 1.51 -12.85
C LEU A 62 5.89 0.54 -13.32
N GLY A 63 5.52 -0.56 -13.98
CA GLY A 63 6.48 -1.49 -14.57
C GLY A 63 7.38 -0.81 -15.62
N ARG A 64 6.81 0.03 -16.48
CA ARG A 64 7.57 0.79 -17.49
C ARG A 64 8.52 1.80 -16.88
N ILE A 65 8.16 2.46 -15.77
CA ILE A 65 9.03 3.39 -15.05
C ILE A 65 10.26 2.64 -14.49
N ILE A 66 10.06 1.46 -13.91
CA ILE A 66 11.14 0.62 -13.39
C ILE A 66 12.08 0.18 -14.52
N THR A 67 11.53 -0.18 -15.69
CA THR A 67 12.30 -0.56 -16.88
C THR A 67 12.61 0.62 -17.81
N SER A 68 12.52 1.86 -17.33
CA SER A 68 12.68 3.07 -18.14
C SER A 68 14.00 3.19 -18.93
N PRO A 69 15.17 2.68 -18.49
CA PRO A 69 16.37 2.78 -19.31
C PRO A 69 16.32 1.90 -20.57
N CYS A 70 15.36 0.97 -20.68
CA CYS A 70 15.32 -0.01 -21.77
C CYS A 70 14.42 0.38 -22.96
N PHE A 71 13.57 1.41 -22.82
CA PHE A 71 12.56 1.76 -23.83
C PHE A 71 12.32 3.27 -23.90
N TYR A 72 11.64 3.72 -24.95
CA TYR A 72 11.21 5.11 -25.07
C TYR A 72 10.18 5.47 -23.98
N VAL A 73 10.48 6.54 -23.23
CA VAL A 73 9.66 7.03 -22.12
C VAL A 73 8.56 7.93 -22.68
N GLY A 74 7.31 7.59 -22.39
CA GLY A 74 6.15 8.39 -22.78
C GLY A 74 5.80 9.45 -21.74
N PHE A 75 4.89 10.34 -22.09
CA PHE A 75 4.42 11.40 -21.18
C PHE A 75 3.83 10.84 -19.88
N ALA A 76 3.03 9.77 -19.96
CA ALA A 76 2.42 9.15 -18.77
C ALA A 76 3.46 8.58 -17.79
N ASP A 77 4.57 8.05 -18.31
CA ASP A 77 5.66 7.50 -17.49
C ASP A 77 6.38 8.64 -16.76
N PHE A 78 6.67 9.74 -17.46
CA PHE A 78 7.28 10.94 -16.86
C PHE A 78 6.37 11.59 -15.81
N TRP A 79 5.09 11.77 -16.15
CA TRP A 79 4.12 12.39 -15.26
C TRP A 79 3.93 11.58 -13.97
N LEU A 80 3.78 10.25 -14.07
CA LEU A 80 3.63 9.41 -12.88
C LEU A 80 4.94 9.32 -12.08
N ALA A 81 6.10 9.29 -12.73
CA ALA A 81 7.38 9.32 -12.06
C ALA A 81 7.56 10.60 -11.22
N ASP A 82 7.16 11.75 -11.75
CA ASP A 82 7.17 13.02 -11.01
C ASP A 82 6.30 12.96 -9.74
N GLN A 83 5.13 12.34 -9.82
CA GLN A 83 4.28 12.10 -8.64
C GLN A 83 4.94 11.16 -7.61
N LEU A 84 5.66 10.14 -8.06
CA LEU A 84 6.38 9.22 -7.16
C LEU A 84 7.51 9.91 -6.39
N THR A 85 8.13 10.95 -6.96
CA THR A 85 9.16 11.74 -6.26
C THR A 85 8.63 12.39 -4.99
N SER A 86 7.36 12.82 -4.98
CA SER A 86 6.71 13.34 -3.77
C SER A 86 6.32 12.23 -2.77
N LEU A 87 6.31 10.98 -3.21
CA LEU A 87 5.97 9.80 -2.41
C LEU A 87 7.22 9.05 -1.89
N VAL A 88 8.42 9.58 -2.11
CA VAL A 88 9.68 8.96 -1.65
C VAL A 88 9.68 8.63 -0.15
N PRO A 89 9.20 9.50 0.77
CA PRO A 89 9.14 9.16 2.19
C PRO A 89 8.30 7.91 2.46
N ALA A 90 7.12 7.81 1.83
CA ALA A 90 6.27 6.65 1.98
C ALA A 90 6.89 5.38 1.39
N MET A 91 7.66 5.48 0.28
CA MET A 91 8.38 4.33 -0.26
C MET A 91 9.48 3.83 0.70
N VAL A 92 10.16 4.75 1.39
CA VAL A 92 11.15 4.41 2.43
C VAL A 92 10.47 3.77 3.64
N ASP A 93 9.33 4.32 4.08
CA ASP A 93 8.53 3.74 5.17
C ASP A 93 8.04 2.32 4.83
N LEU A 94 7.70 2.03 3.58
CA LEU A 94 7.36 0.67 3.13
C LEU A 94 8.54 -0.30 3.32
N VAL A 95 9.78 0.13 3.07
CA VAL A 95 10.96 -0.71 3.30
C VAL A 95 11.14 -0.97 4.80
N TYR A 96 11.04 0.07 5.63
CA TYR A 96 11.12 -0.09 7.09
C TYR A 96 10.00 -0.97 7.65
N PHE A 97 8.78 -0.84 7.12
CA PHE A 97 7.66 -1.69 7.45
C PHE A 97 7.98 -3.17 7.19
N VAL A 98 8.48 -3.50 5.98
CA VAL A 98 8.86 -4.88 5.64
C VAL A 98 9.97 -5.39 6.57
N CYS A 99 11.01 -4.59 6.80
CA CYS A 99 12.09 -4.96 7.71
C CYS A 99 11.58 -5.22 9.14
N TYR A 100 10.64 -4.40 9.62
CA TYR A 100 10.02 -4.55 10.92
C TYR A 100 9.29 -5.90 11.06
N TYR A 101 8.42 -6.24 10.10
CA TYR A 101 7.68 -7.52 10.15
C TYR A 101 8.53 -8.76 9.91
N ILE A 102 9.70 -8.64 9.29
CA ILE A 102 10.65 -9.75 9.20
C ILE A 102 11.35 -10.00 10.55
N LYS A 103 11.51 -8.95 11.37
CA LYS A 103 12.26 -9.00 12.64
C LYS A 103 11.40 -9.08 13.88
N ILE A 104 10.08 -8.92 13.75
CA ILE A 104 9.16 -8.94 14.87
C ILE A 104 9.10 -10.33 15.50
N ASP A 105 9.38 -10.39 16.81
CA ASP A 105 9.33 -11.63 17.60
C ASP A 105 8.05 -11.67 18.46
N ASN A 106 7.51 -10.50 18.83
CA ASN A 106 6.30 -10.37 19.63
C ASN A 106 5.24 -9.56 18.88
N TRP A 107 4.07 -10.17 18.69
CA TRP A 107 2.95 -9.60 17.94
C TRP A 107 1.91 -8.93 18.85
N ASP A 108 1.95 -9.20 20.15
CA ASP A 108 0.86 -8.92 21.07
C ASP A 108 0.90 -7.52 21.67
N LYS A 109 2.08 -6.90 21.76
CA LYS A 109 2.24 -5.63 22.48
C LYS A 109 2.89 -4.56 21.62
N ALA A 110 2.14 -3.50 21.35
CA ALA A 110 2.68 -2.28 20.78
C ALA A 110 3.45 -1.41 21.79
N MET A 111 3.39 -1.74 23.08
CA MET A 111 4.05 -1.04 24.20
C MET A 111 4.66 -1.99 25.22
#